data_AF-A0EAJ5-F1
#
_entry.id   AF-A0EAJ5-F1
#
_cell.length_a   1.000
_cell.length_b   1.000
_cell.length_c   1.000
_cell.angle_alpha   90.00
_cell.angle_beta   90.00
_cell.angle_gamma   90.00
#
_symmetry.space_group_name_H-M   'P 1'
#
loop_
_entity.id
_entity.type
_entity.pdbx_description
1 polymer ?
#
loop_
_entity_poly.entity_id
_entity_poly.type
_entity_poly.pdbx_seq_one_letter_code
_entity_poly.pdbx_strand_id
1 'polypeptide(L)'
;MNFFRELVSGQKVRFINGQYNLDLTYITNRVIAMSFPASGFESTFRNNIDDVVKFLQEHHGDKYMLYNLSNRKYNYEKFGENRILEFAWEDHHSPPIDMLFDVCKKVDQFLNEDINHVAIIHCQAGKGRTGTLICCYMLYSGRASNPDEARLYYSKKRFNKAKSGVTQPSQIRYIEYFNQIFKSPDYCAQLKRLSAITFVGPSPKMSGNTSKPYVDIYTVKDMRKIYSGLSEAQMKNYEYKGNELVLQLNPVIYGDILIKFYHYGSLRQKFMFRLAFNTCMIDESNQLLFYLQNLDPDSTFKNKKFSKEFQVRLQFQDVCEVCNQRQQFQQKCQNCQQEMQSEFNSWSLVYQIMNEYPKYKLIQSKILLFGDPQDDDFHETIAKLQSGDQVESDDDSESDQDSDGEQKEQRLQQQ
;
A
#
# COMPACT_ATOMS: atom_id res chain seq x y z
N MET A 1 -5.44 32.18 3.59
CA MET A 1 -4.78 30.97 4.13
C MET A 1 -5.45 29.67 3.70
N ASN A 2 -6.77 29.63 3.48
CA ASN A 2 -7.50 28.39 3.07
C ASN A 2 -7.10 27.86 1.68
N PHE A 3 -6.76 28.75 0.73
CA PHE A 3 -6.38 28.37 -0.64
C PHE A 3 -5.25 27.34 -0.72
N PHE A 4 -4.17 27.50 0.05
CA PHE A 4 -3.06 26.54 0.05
C PHE A 4 -3.43 25.19 0.66
N ARG A 5 -4.29 25.18 1.68
CA ARG A 5 -4.80 23.95 2.30
C ARG A 5 -5.69 23.17 1.34
N GLU A 6 -6.58 23.87 0.63
CA GLU A 6 -7.46 23.28 -0.39
C GLU A 6 -6.66 22.70 -1.56
N LEU A 7 -5.62 23.42 -2.00
CA LEU A 7 -4.73 22.99 -3.08
C LEU A 7 -3.93 21.73 -2.71
N VAL A 8 -3.43 21.61 -1.47
CA VAL A 8 -2.70 20.41 -0.99
C VAL A 8 -3.64 19.24 -0.68
N SER A 9 -4.89 19.50 -0.29
CA SER A 9 -5.88 18.42 -0.18
C SER A 9 -6.37 17.90 -1.52
N GLY A 10 -6.25 18.68 -2.60
CA GLY A 10 -6.79 18.33 -3.90
C GLY A 10 -8.25 17.88 -3.79
N GLN A 11 -8.53 16.67 -4.24
CA GLN A 11 -9.90 16.11 -4.31
C GLN A 11 -10.38 15.42 -3.02
N LYS A 12 -9.64 15.52 -1.90
CA LYS A 12 -10.03 14.89 -0.62
C LYS A 12 -11.24 15.58 0.01
N VAL A 13 -12.15 14.78 0.58
CA VAL A 13 -13.26 15.28 1.40
C VAL A 13 -12.67 15.83 2.70
N ARG A 14 -12.81 17.13 2.93
CA ARG A 14 -12.33 17.79 4.14
C ARG A 14 -13.44 17.90 5.17
N PHE A 15 -13.10 17.83 6.46
CA PHE A 15 -13.99 18.22 7.53
C PHE A 15 -13.97 19.75 7.63
N ILE A 16 -15.07 20.37 7.22
CA ILE A 16 -15.24 21.82 7.27
C ILE A 16 -16.49 22.14 8.07
N ASN A 17 -16.32 22.89 9.15
CA ASN A 17 -17.41 23.53 9.87
C ASN A 17 -16.99 24.95 10.28
N GLY A 18 -17.84 25.69 11.00
CA GLY A 18 -17.53 27.06 11.42
C GLY A 18 -16.27 27.22 12.28
N GLN A 19 -15.72 26.13 12.83
CA GLN A 19 -14.55 26.13 13.72
C GLN A 19 -13.33 25.41 13.11
N TYR A 20 -13.53 24.42 12.24
CA TYR A 20 -12.49 23.52 11.74
C TYR A 20 -12.46 23.48 10.22
N ASN A 21 -11.25 23.41 9.66
CA ASN A 21 -11.00 23.08 8.25
C ASN A 21 -9.83 22.10 8.17
N LEU A 22 -10.14 20.81 8.39
CA LEU A 22 -9.17 19.73 8.50
C LEU A 22 -9.28 18.79 7.31
N ASP A 23 -8.13 18.38 6.78
CA ASP A 23 -8.05 17.23 5.89
C ASP A 23 -8.19 15.94 6.70
N LEU A 24 -9.44 15.66 7.03
CA LEU A 24 -9.93 14.58 7.89
C LEU A 24 -11.28 14.13 7.34
N THR A 25 -11.51 12.82 7.27
CA THR A 25 -12.75 12.23 6.78
C THR A 25 -13.14 11.02 7.62
N TYR A 26 -14.40 10.96 8.02
CA TYR A 26 -15.01 9.73 8.52
C TYR A 26 -15.25 8.79 7.34
N ILE A 27 -14.45 7.72 7.26
CA ILE A 27 -14.70 6.66 6.27
C ILE A 27 -15.91 5.86 6.72
N THR A 28 -15.98 5.57 8.01
CA THR A 28 -17.18 5.14 8.74
C THR A 28 -17.31 6.00 9.99
N ASN A 29 -18.36 5.82 10.79
CA ASN A 29 -18.53 6.60 12.03
C ASN A 29 -17.38 6.38 13.03
N ARG A 30 -16.70 5.23 12.96
CA ARG A 30 -15.67 4.80 13.92
C ARG A 30 -14.27 4.66 13.33
N VAL A 31 -14.11 4.95 12.04
CA VAL A 31 -12.81 4.91 11.34
C VAL A 31 -12.61 6.21 10.56
N ILE A 32 -11.61 6.98 10.98
CA ILE A 32 -11.25 8.26 10.38
C ILE A 32 -9.95 8.11 9.58
N ALA A 33 -9.94 8.66 8.37
CA ALA A 33 -8.74 8.91 7.58
C ALA A 33 -8.35 10.38 7.67
N MET A 34 -7.06 10.69 7.90
CA MET A 34 -6.59 12.08 7.86
C MET A 34 -5.19 12.21 7.25
N SER A 35 -4.81 13.46 6.91
CA SER A 35 -3.42 13.80 6.60
C SER A 35 -2.57 14.04 7.86
N PHE A 36 -1.26 14.16 7.66
CA PHE A 36 -0.29 14.32 8.74
C PHE A 36 -0.58 15.56 9.61
N PRO A 37 -0.61 15.42 10.95
CA PRO A 37 -0.72 16.56 11.87
C PRO A 37 0.62 17.30 11.95
N ALA A 38 0.70 18.43 11.26
CA ALA A 38 1.90 19.23 11.13
C ALA A 38 1.99 20.33 12.20
N SER A 39 3.21 20.79 12.45
CA SER A 39 3.50 21.95 13.30
C SER A 39 4.34 22.97 12.52
N GLY A 40 4.46 24.20 13.06
CA GLY A 40 5.27 25.24 12.42
C GLY A 40 4.75 25.63 11.02
N PHE A 41 5.66 25.90 10.10
CA PHE A 41 5.31 26.36 8.75
C PHE A 41 4.51 25.32 7.93
N GLU A 42 4.74 24.01 8.13
CA GLU A 42 3.98 22.95 7.45
C GLU A 42 2.47 23.00 7.79
N SER A 43 2.09 23.55 8.95
CA SER A 43 0.67 23.72 9.34
C SER A 43 -0.10 24.77 8.50
N THR A 44 0.60 25.56 7.68
CA THR A 44 -0.04 26.51 6.76
C THR A 44 -0.72 25.80 5.59
N PHE A 45 -0.23 24.62 5.20
CA PHE A 45 -0.78 23.83 4.09
C PHE A 45 -1.22 22.40 4.49
N ARG A 46 -0.86 21.91 5.68
CA ARG A 46 -1.35 20.66 6.28
C ARG A 46 -2.24 20.92 7.49
N ASN A 47 -2.78 19.85 8.08
CA ASN A 47 -3.51 19.94 9.34
C ASN A 47 -2.60 20.51 10.44
N ASN A 48 -3.03 21.58 11.10
CA ASN A 48 -2.35 22.04 12.31
C ASN A 48 -2.61 21.04 13.44
N ILE A 49 -1.55 20.57 14.10
CA ILE A 49 -1.65 19.60 15.20
C ILE A 49 -2.55 20.07 16.35
N ASP A 50 -2.55 21.36 16.68
CA ASP A 50 -3.38 21.92 17.76
C ASP A 50 -4.86 21.90 17.38
N ASP A 51 -5.19 22.19 16.12
CA ASP A 51 -6.56 22.09 15.60
C ASP A 51 -7.03 20.62 15.62
N VAL A 52 -6.16 19.67 15.27
CA VAL A 52 -6.48 18.23 15.30
C VAL A 52 -6.71 17.74 16.73
N VAL A 53 -5.82 18.10 17.67
CA VAL A 53 -5.95 17.73 19.09
C VAL A 53 -7.24 18.27 19.65
N LYS A 54 -7.53 19.55 19.42
CA LYS A 54 -8.76 20.19 19.89
C LYS A 54 -10.00 19.53 19.28
N PHE A 55 -9.99 19.26 17.98
CA PHE A 55 -11.07 18.56 17.29
C PHE A 55 -11.34 17.19 17.93
N LEU A 56 -10.31 16.36 18.11
CA LEU A 56 -10.46 15.01 18.66
C LEU A 56 -10.92 15.04 20.12
N GLN A 57 -10.42 15.98 20.93
CA GLN A 57 -10.89 16.15 22.31
C GLN A 57 -12.36 16.57 22.39
N GLU A 58 -12.78 17.53 21.55
CA GLU A 58 -14.18 18.00 21.54
C GLU A 58 -15.16 16.95 21.00
N HIS A 59 -14.77 16.15 20.00
CA HIS A 59 -15.68 15.21 19.34
C HIS A 59 -15.63 13.80 19.91
N HIS A 60 -14.50 13.40 20.52
CA HIS A 60 -14.28 12.02 20.98
C HIS A 60 -13.72 11.92 22.40
N GLY A 61 -13.39 13.04 23.05
CA GLY A 61 -12.83 13.03 24.40
C GLY A 61 -11.61 12.13 24.52
N ASP A 62 -11.73 11.07 25.30
CA ASP A 62 -10.70 10.07 25.57
C ASP A 62 -10.98 8.73 24.84
N LYS A 63 -11.79 8.74 23.78
CA LYS A 63 -12.27 7.54 23.07
C LYS A 63 -11.61 7.36 21.71
N TYR A 64 -10.37 7.78 21.54
CA TYR A 64 -9.69 7.67 20.25
C TYR A 64 -8.28 7.09 20.32
N MET A 65 -7.81 6.52 19.21
CA MET A 65 -6.45 6.01 19.02
C MET A 65 -5.93 6.40 17.64
N LEU A 66 -4.71 6.91 17.56
CA LEU A 66 -4.04 7.22 16.30
C LEU A 66 -3.13 6.07 15.85
N TYR A 67 -3.19 5.77 14.57
CA TYR A 67 -2.34 4.82 13.87
C TYR A 67 -1.48 5.61 12.88
N ASN A 68 -0.25 5.91 13.26
CA ASN A 68 0.70 6.66 12.46
C ASN A 68 1.41 5.72 11.48
N LEU A 69 1.01 5.79 10.21
CA LEU A 69 1.60 5.00 9.12
C LEU A 69 2.79 5.69 8.45
N SER A 70 3.24 6.80 9.03
CA SER A 70 4.31 7.61 8.47
C SER A 70 5.63 7.34 9.17
N ASN A 71 6.73 7.44 8.42
CA ASN A 71 8.09 7.37 8.96
C ASN A 71 8.47 8.65 9.75
N ARG A 72 7.50 9.51 10.14
CA ARG A 72 7.74 10.78 10.83
C ARG A 72 7.01 10.80 12.16
N LYS A 73 7.75 11.03 13.24
CA LYS A 73 7.20 11.36 14.55
C LYS A 73 6.86 12.84 14.61
N TYR A 74 5.92 13.18 15.50
CA TYR A 74 5.54 14.55 15.83
C TYR A 74 5.32 14.64 17.34
N ASN A 75 4.88 15.79 17.86
CA ASN A 75 4.67 15.96 19.29
C ASN A 75 3.45 15.14 19.77
N TYR A 76 3.69 13.87 20.10
CA TYR A 76 2.68 12.92 20.54
C TYR A 76 2.07 13.26 21.89
N GLU A 77 2.83 13.94 22.76
CA GLU A 77 2.38 14.33 24.10
C GLU A 77 1.11 15.20 24.05
N LYS A 78 0.90 15.95 22.95
CA LYS A 78 -0.32 16.74 22.75
C LYS A 78 -1.60 15.91 22.68
N PHE A 79 -1.51 14.62 22.30
CA PHE A 79 -2.66 13.73 22.23
C PHE A 79 -2.92 12.98 23.54
N GLY A 80 -1.99 13.04 24.50
CA GLY A 80 -2.02 12.27 25.74
C GLY A 80 -1.26 10.95 25.64
N GLU A 81 -1.09 10.30 26.79
CA GLU A 81 -0.30 9.07 26.91
C GLU A 81 -0.96 7.87 26.19
N ASN A 82 -0.15 7.02 25.56
CA ASN A 82 -0.57 5.76 24.94
C ASN A 82 -1.68 5.90 23.87
N ARG A 83 -1.75 7.05 23.18
CA ARG A 83 -2.75 7.35 22.15
C ARG A 83 -2.30 7.13 20.71
N ILE A 84 -1.05 6.75 20.51
CA ILE A 84 -0.46 6.66 19.18
C ILE A 84 0.30 5.34 19.05
N LEU A 85 -0.05 4.56 18.04
CA LEU A 85 0.68 3.38 17.59
C LEU A 85 1.36 3.67 16.25
N GLU A 86 2.62 3.25 16.12
CA GLU A 86 3.43 3.48 14.91
C GLU A 86 3.52 2.21 14.06
N PHE A 87 3.15 2.33 12.78
CA PHE A 87 3.21 1.26 11.79
C PHE A 87 3.71 1.80 10.46
N ALA A 88 5.00 1.99 10.32
CA ALA A 88 5.53 2.83 9.26
C ALA A 88 6.15 2.03 8.10
N TRP A 89 5.89 2.46 6.86
CA TRP A 89 6.60 1.99 5.68
C TRP A 89 6.81 3.13 4.67
N GLU A 90 7.77 2.90 3.76
CA GLU A 90 8.19 3.86 2.73
C GLU A 90 7.02 4.43 1.92
N ASP A 91 7.08 5.73 1.63
CA ASP A 91 6.00 6.40 0.93
C ASP A 91 5.84 5.87 -0.50
N HIS A 92 4.59 5.77 -0.97
CA HIS A 92 4.24 5.17 -2.27
C HIS A 92 4.71 3.71 -2.49
N HIS A 93 5.09 2.99 -1.43
CA HIS A 93 5.44 1.56 -1.50
C HIS A 93 4.33 0.69 -0.87
N SER A 94 4.42 -0.62 -1.09
CA SER A 94 3.62 -1.63 -0.37
C SER A 94 4.14 -1.80 1.06
N PRO A 95 3.26 -2.12 2.03
CA PRO A 95 3.66 -2.47 3.39
C PRO A 95 4.23 -3.89 3.45
N PRO A 96 4.99 -4.26 4.50
CA PRO A 96 5.17 -5.65 4.88
C PRO A 96 3.82 -6.32 5.15
N ILE A 97 3.66 -7.59 4.71
CA ILE A 97 2.35 -8.24 4.79
C ILE A 97 1.91 -8.53 6.23
N ASP A 98 2.86 -8.91 7.09
CA ASP A 98 2.64 -9.19 8.51
C ASP A 98 2.23 -7.94 9.29
N MET A 99 2.83 -6.79 8.95
CA MET A 99 2.46 -5.51 9.53
C MET A 99 0.97 -5.20 9.31
N LEU A 100 0.42 -5.49 8.13
CA LEU A 100 -1.01 -5.28 7.85
C LEU A 100 -1.91 -6.11 8.77
N PHE A 101 -1.55 -7.36 9.05
CA PHE A 101 -2.30 -8.20 10.00
C PHE A 101 -2.21 -7.64 11.42
N ASP A 102 -1.01 -7.25 11.88
CA ASP A 102 -0.80 -6.72 13.22
C ASP A 102 -1.64 -5.45 13.45
N VAL A 103 -1.50 -4.46 12.55
CA VAL A 103 -2.25 -3.22 12.71
C VAL A 103 -3.76 -3.44 12.60
N CYS A 104 -4.24 -4.32 11.72
CA CYS A 104 -5.67 -4.68 11.66
C CYS A 104 -6.14 -5.28 13.00
N LYS A 105 -5.36 -6.17 13.62
CA LYS A 105 -5.66 -6.72 14.95
C LYS A 105 -5.72 -5.61 16.01
N LYS A 106 -4.80 -4.64 15.98
CA LYS A 106 -4.77 -3.53 16.95
C LYS A 106 -5.96 -2.59 16.78
N VAL A 107 -6.32 -2.23 15.53
CA VAL A 107 -7.54 -1.47 15.25
C VAL A 107 -8.76 -2.22 15.78
N ASP A 108 -8.85 -3.52 15.49
CA ASP A 108 -9.94 -4.37 15.93
C ASP A 108 -10.07 -4.41 17.45
N GLN A 109 -8.98 -4.72 18.16
CA GLN A 109 -8.96 -4.76 19.62
C GLN A 109 -9.46 -3.45 20.22
N PHE A 110 -8.91 -2.32 19.78
CA PHE A 110 -9.32 -1.01 20.26
C PHE A 110 -10.81 -0.73 20.00
N LEU A 111 -11.32 -1.00 18.79
CA LEU A 111 -12.73 -0.75 18.47
C LEU A 111 -13.70 -1.69 19.19
N ASN A 112 -13.27 -2.88 19.62
CA ASN A 112 -14.12 -3.80 20.41
C ASN A 112 -14.16 -3.46 21.90
N GLU A 113 -13.23 -2.65 22.42
CA GLU A 113 -13.19 -2.28 23.86
C GLU A 113 -14.35 -1.37 24.28
N ASP A 114 -14.79 -0.46 23.40
CA ASP A 114 -15.88 0.47 23.67
C ASP A 114 -16.57 0.83 22.35
N ILE A 115 -17.90 0.87 22.33
CA ILE A 115 -18.69 1.24 21.14
C ILE A 115 -18.43 2.69 20.67
N ASN A 116 -17.96 3.55 21.57
CA ASN A 116 -17.62 4.95 21.28
C ASN A 116 -16.18 5.12 20.81
N HIS A 117 -15.38 4.04 20.80
CA HIS A 117 -14.00 4.13 20.32
C HIS A 117 -13.94 4.43 18.82
N VAL A 118 -13.03 5.35 18.45
CA VAL A 118 -12.78 5.80 17.07
C VAL A 118 -11.29 5.63 16.73
N ALA A 119 -11.01 4.91 15.64
CA ALA A 119 -9.66 4.73 15.12
C ALA A 119 -9.31 5.82 14.10
N ILE A 120 -8.20 6.53 14.30
CA ILE A 120 -7.70 7.56 13.39
C ILE A 120 -6.47 7.03 12.68
N ILE A 121 -6.56 6.84 11.38
CA ILE A 121 -5.48 6.30 10.56
C ILE A 121 -4.93 7.41 9.67
N HIS A 122 -3.63 7.65 9.73
CA HIS A 122 -3.00 8.70 8.95
C HIS A 122 -1.63 8.28 8.40
N CYS A 123 -1.21 8.94 7.32
CA CYS A 123 0.15 8.87 6.81
C CYS A 123 0.67 10.28 6.56
N GLN A 124 1.37 10.55 5.45
CA GLN A 124 1.70 11.92 5.04
C GLN A 124 0.47 12.64 4.46
N ALA A 125 -0.05 12.16 3.33
CA ALA A 125 -1.16 12.80 2.62
C ALA A 125 -2.55 12.20 2.93
N GLY A 126 -2.63 11.08 3.67
CA GLY A 126 -3.89 10.40 3.97
C GLY A 126 -4.59 9.80 2.74
N LYS A 127 -3.81 9.29 1.78
CA LYS A 127 -4.26 8.76 0.47
C LYS A 127 -3.97 7.26 0.33
N GLY A 128 -2.78 6.90 -0.17
CA GLY A 128 -2.41 5.52 -0.50
C GLY A 128 -2.26 4.61 0.73
N ARG A 129 -1.30 4.90 1.61
CA ARG A 129 -0.99 4.06 2.81
C ARG A 129 -2.18 3.93 3.77
N THR A 130 -2.80 5.06 4.10
CA THR A 130 -4.04 5.10 4.89
C THR A 130 -5.14 4.26 4.25
N GLY A 131 -5.34 4.40 2.94
CA GLY A 131 -6.31 3.60 2.20
C GLY A 131 -5.99 2.11 2.21
N THR A 132 -4.72 1.71 2.05
CA THR A 132 -4.30 0.31 2.13
C THR A 132 -4.72 -0.32 3.44
N LEU A 133 -4.39 0.31 4.58
CA LEU A 133 -4.79 -0.20 5.88
C LEU A 133 -6.32 -0.23 6.04
N ILE A 134 -7.01 0.87 5.71
CA ILE A 134 -8.47 0.94 5.87
C ILE A 134 -9.19 -0.12 5.02
N CYS A 135 -8.71 -0.38 3.79
CA CYS A 135 -9.25 -1.44 2.94
C CYS A 135 -9.00 -2.84 3.56
N CYS A 136 -7.78 -3.10 4.04
CA CYS A 136 -7.48 -4.35 4.75
C CYS A 136 -8.33 -4.52 6.01
N TYR A 137 -8.60 -3.44 6.74
CA TYR A 137 -9.43 -3.51 7.94
C TYR A 137 -10.92 -3.75 7.61
N MET A 138 -11.45 -3.17 6.52
CA MET A 138 -12.80 -3.50 6.05
C MET A 138 -12.95 -4.97 5.64
N LEU A 139 -11.90 -5.58 5.09
CA LEU A 139 -11.84 -7.02 4.81
C LEU A 139 -11.74 -7.83 6.10
N TYR A 140 -10.84 -7.44 7.01
CA TYR A 140 -10.62 -8.10 8.29
C TYR A 140 -11.88 -8.11 9.16
N SER A 141 -12.58 -6.98 9.27
CA SER A 141 -13.85 -6.84 10.01
C SER A 141 -15.02 -7.60 9.37
N GLY A 142 -14.85 -8.16 8.16
CA GLY A 142 -15.90 -8.84 7.43
C GLY A 142 -16.93 -7.91 6.77
N ARG A 143 -16.72 -6.59 6.77
CA ARG A 143 -17.65 -5.66 6.13
C ARG A 143 -17.55 -5.68 4.61
N ALA A 144 -16.34 -5.73 4.07
CA ALA A 144 -16.10 -5.89 2.64
C ALA A 144 -15.89 -7.36 2.29
N SER A 145 -16.50 -7.82 1.20
CA SER A 145 -16.38 -9.22 0.76
C SER A 145 -15.12 -9.48 -0.08
N ASN A 146 -14.65 -8.43 -0.76
CA ASN A 146 -13.52 -8.45 -1.68
C ASN A 146 -12.76 -7.11 -1.72
N PRO A 147 -11.48 -7.12 -2.17
CA PRO A 147 -10.63 -5.93 -2.21
C PRO A 147 -11.21 -4.76 -3.00
N ASP A 148 -11.91 -5.02 -4.10
CA ASP A 148 -12.42 -3.97 -4.97
C ASP A 148 -13.56 -3.17 -4.30
N GLU A 149 -14.49 -3.85 -3.62
CA GLU A 149 -15.52 -3.18 -2.81
C GLU A 149 -14.90 -2.30 -1.73
N ALA A 150 -13.92 -2.82 -0.97
CA ALA A 150 -13.25 -2.06 0.07
C ALA A 150 -12.58 -0.79 -0.48
N ARG A 151 -11.92 -0.92 -1.64
CA ARG A 151 -11.24 0.20 -2.32
C ARG A 151 -12.23 1.21 -2.89
N LEU A 152 -13.32 0.76 -3.49
CA LEU A 152 -14.37 1.62 -4.03
C LEU A 152 -15.04 2.43 -2.93
N TYR A 153 -15.39 1.78 -1.81
CA TYR A 153 -15.97 2.46 -0.65
C TYR A 153 -15.01 3.50 -0.08
N TYR A 154 -13.75 3.13 0.16
CA TYR A 154 -12.73 4.07 0.64
C TYR A 154 -12.55 5.27 -0.31
N SER A 155 -12.44 5.01 -1.62
CA SER A 155 -12.32 6.06 -2.65
C SER A 155 -13.49 7.03 -2.58
N LYS A 156 -14.72 6.52 -2.54
CA LYS A 156 -15.93 7.34 -2.51
C LYS A 156 -16.08 8.14 -1.22
N LYS A 157 -15.72 7.57 -0.08
CA LYS A 157 -15.78 8.28 1.20
C LYS A 157 -14.71 9.36 1.30
N ARG A 158 -13.48 9.05 0.88
CA ARG A 158 -12.32 9.94 1.07
C ARG A 158 -12.17 11.01 0.01
N PHE A 159 -12.71 10.83 -1.20
CA PHE A 159 -12.49 11.72 -2.34
C PHE A 159 -13.79 12.08 -3.07
N ASN A 160 -13.84 13.31 -3.59
CA ASN A 160 -15.00 13.81 -4.35
C ASN A 160 -15.13 13.16 -5.73
N LYS A 161 -14.01 12.76 -6.37
CA LYS A 161 -14.02 12.07 -7.68
C LYS A 161 -13.78 10.57 -7.51
N ALA A 162 -14.63 9.77 -8.17
CA ALA A 162 -14.43 8.33 -8.30
C ALA A 162 -13.15 8.09 -9.13
N LYS A 163 -12.21 7.27 -8.60
CA LYS A 163 -10.85 6.94 -9.11
C LYS A 163 -9.67 7.48 -8.28
N SER A 164 -9.92 8.20 -7.19
CA SER A 164 -8.87 8.65 -6.25
C SER A 164 -8.77 7.74 -5.02
N GLY A 165 -7.57 7.54 -4.46
CA GLY A 165 -7.38 6.71 -3.25
C GLY A 165 -6.15 5.82 -3.33
N VAL A 166 -6.35 4.50 -3.23
CA VAL A 166 -5.26 3.52 -3.40
C VAL A 166 -5.05 3.26 -4.89
N THR A 167 -4.12 4.01 -5.48
CA THR A 167 -3.83 3.96 -6.92
C THR A 167 -2.54 3.22 -7.26
N GLN A 168 -1.56 3.19 -6.34
CA GLN A 168 -0.28 2.52 -6.59
C GLN A 168 -0.48 1.00 -6.75
N PRO A 169 -0.09 0.40 -7.89
CA PRO A 169 -0.31 -1.01 -8.15
C PRO A 169 0.19 -1.97 -7.08
N SER A 170 1.35 -1.71 -6.47
CA SER A 170 1.84 -2.57 -5.38
C SER A 170 1.01 -2.43 -4.10
N GLN A 171 0.44 -1.27 -3.80
CA GLN A 171 -0.47 -1.14 -2.66
C GLN A 171 -1.77 -1.91 -2.89
N ILE A 172 -2.30 -1.86 -4.11
CA ILE A 172 -3.50 -2.62 -4.52
C ILE A 172 -3.27 -4.11 -4.37
N ARG A 173 -2.15 -4.60 -4.93
CA ARG A 173 -1.75 -6.01 -4.85
C ARG A 173 -1.63 -6.50 -3.42
N TYR A 174 -1.16 -5.67 -2.50
CA TYR A 174 -1.03 -6.07 -1.10
C TYR A 174 -2.37 -6.15 -0.36
N ILE A 175 -3.40 -5.40 -0.78
CA ILE A 175 -4.78 -5.60 -0.30
C ILE A 175 -5.31 -6.95 -0.81
N GLU A 176 -5.05 -7.29 -2.07
CA GLU A 176 -5.41 -8.59 -2.63
C GLU A 176 -4.69 -9.74 -1.92
N TYR A 177 -3.40 -9.56 -1.64
CA TYR A 177 -2.60 -10.56 -0.92
C TYR A 177 -3.08 -10.75 0.51
N PHE A 178 -3.37 -9.66 1.22
CA PHE A 178 -3.96 -9.70 2.55
C PHE A 178 -5.26 -10.52 2.54
N ASN A 179 -6.17 -10.24 1.59
CA ASN A 179 -7.43 -10.97 1.47
C ASN A 179 -7.25 -12.46 1.17
N GLN A 180 -6.30 -12.82 0.30
CA GLN A 180 -6.01 -14.22 -0.03
C GLN A 180 -5.43 -14.99 1.16
N ILE A 181 -4.45 -14.40 1.85
CA ILE A 181 -3.85 -14.99 3.05
C ILE A 181 -4.90 -15.11 4.14
N PHE A 182 -5.69 -14.06 4.38
CA PHE A 182 -6.73 -14.07 5.40
C PHE A 182 -7.80 -15.17 5.18
N LYS A 183 -8.06 -15.53 3.93
CA LYS A 183 -8.99 -16.63 3.58
C LYS A 183 -8.32 -18.02 3.58
N SER A 184 -7.01 -18.12 3.78
CA SER A 184 -6.23 -19.37 3.67
C SER A 184 -5.03 -19.38 4.63
N PRO A 185 -5.18 -19.92 5.86
CA PRO A 185 -4.16 -19.86 6.92
C PRO A 185 -2.90 -20.68 6.69
N ASP A 186 -2.85 -21.43 5.60
CA ASP A 186 -1.73 -22.28 5.21
C ASP A 186 -0.69 -21.55 4.34
N TYR A 187 -0.93 -20.29 3.93
CA TYR A 187 0.08 -19.49 3.24
C TYR A 187 1.33 -19.26 4.11
N CYS A 188 2.51 -19.30 3.48
CA CYS A 188 3.78 -18.95 4.11
C CYS A 188 4.82 -18.50 3.07
N ALA A 189 5.81 -17.70 3.50
CA ALA A 189 6.94 -17.31 2.66
C ALA A 189 7.67 -18.53 2.06
N GLN A 190 8.25 -18.33 0.88
CA GLN A 190 8.99 -19.36 0.16
C GLN A 190 10.40 -18.89 -0.17
N LEU A 191 11.35 -19.82 -0.05
CA LEU A 191 12.72 -19.62 -0.50
C LEU A 191 12.78 -19.92 -2.00
N LYS A 192 12.94 -18.87 -2.81
CA LYS A 192 12.95 -18.99 -4.28
C LYS A 192 14.21 -18.36 -4.84
N ARG A 193 14.72 -18.91 -5.93
CA ARG A 193 15.81 -18.32 -6.72
C ARG A 193 15.19 -17.59 -7.90
N LEU A 194 15.37 -16.28 -8.00
CA LEU A 194 14.92 -15.51 -9.16
C LEU A 194 15.96 -15.68 -10.27
N SER A 195 15.64 -16.52 -11.25
CA SER A 195 16.58 -16.93 -12.31
C SER A 195 16.58 -15.98 -13.49
N ALA A 196 15.41 -15.42 -13.82
CA ALA A 196 15.30 -14.47 -14.93
C ALA A 196 14.20 -13.44 -14.72
N ILE A 197 14.38 -12.27 -15.34
CA ILE A 197 13.34 -11.28 -15.54
C ILE A 197 13.23 -11.03 -17.04
N THR A 198 12.04 -11.23 -17.61
CA THR A 198 11.79 -11.02 -19.03
C THR A 198 10.86 -9.84 -19.25
N PHE A 199 11.29 -8.91 -20.10
CA PHE A 199 10.43 -7.93 -20.72
C PHE A 199 9.76 -8.58 -21.93
N VAL A 200 8.45 -8.81 -21.81
CA VAL A 200 7.61 -9.38 -22.86
C VAL A 200 6.98 -8.23 -23.64
N GLY A 201 6.99 -8.35 -24.97
CA GLY A 201 6.56 -7.28 -25.88
C GLY A 201 7.64 -6.20 -26.05
N PRO A 202 7.30 -5.08 -26.74
CA PRO A 202 8.27 -4.04 -27.04
C PRO A 202 8.87 -3.42 -25.78
N SER A 203 10.18 -3.55 -25.62
CA SER A 203 10.93 -2.94 -24.51
C SER A 203 10.77 -1.41 -24.51
N PRO A 204 10.68 -0.77 -23.32
CA PRO A 204 10.48 0.66 -23.22
C PRO A 204 11.66 1.46 -23.77
N LYS A 205 11.34 2.49 -24.55
CA LYS A 205 12.33 3.34 -25.23
C LYS A 205 12.77 4.47 -24.30
N MET A 206 13.93 4.30 -23.64
CA MET A 206 14.44 5.22 -22.63
C MET A 206 15.39 6.28 -23.23
N SER A 207 16.60 6.45 -22.70
CA SER A 207 17.54 7.47 -23.22
C SER A 207 18.15 7.01 -24.53
N GLY A 208 18.29 7.93 -25.49
CA GLY A 208 18.84 7.62 -26.81
C GLY A 208 18.01 6.59 -27.58
N ASN A 209 16.71 6.47 -27.28
CA ASN A 209 15.80 5.48 -27.87
C ASN A 209 16.22 4.01 -27.65
N THR A 210 16.94 3.73 -26.56
CA THR A 210 17.41 2.38 -26.20
C THR A 210 16.77 1.87 -24.91
N SER A 211 16.76 0.55 -24.73
CA SER A 211 16.48 -0.13 -23.47
C SER A 211 17.74 -0.86 -23.03
N LYS A 212 18.23 -0.54 -21.83
CA LYS A 212 19.45 -1.12 -21.24
C LYS A 212 19.18 -1.38 -19.76
N PRO A 213 18.30 -2.34 -19.45
CA PRO A 213 17.77 -2.47 -18.11
C PRO A 213 18.79 -3.10 -17.18
N TYR A 214 18.79 -2.65 -15.93
CA TYR A 214 19.33 -3.36 -14.79
C TYR A 214 18.37 -3.21 -13.62
N VAL A 215 18.53 -4.06 -12.60
CA VAL A 215 17.64 -4.08 -11.44
C VAL A 215 18.42 -3.98 -10.13
N ASP A 216 17.81 -3.34 -9.15
CA ASP A 216 18.16 -3.52 -7.74
C ASP A 216 17.00 -4.22 -7.04
N ILE A 217 17.32 -5.16 -6.14
CA ILE A 217 16.32 -5.93 -5.39
C ILE A 217 16.51 -5.64 -3.90
N TYR A 218 15.41 -5.44 -3.20
CA TYR A 218 15.37 -5.09 -1.78
C TYR A 218 14.35 -5.97 -1.04
N THR A 219 14.61 -6.23 0.24
CA THR A 219 13.59 -6.68 1.18
C THR A 219 12.76 -5.50 1.64
N VAL A 220 11.42 -5.61 1.65
CA VAL A 220 10.53 -4.48 1.98
C VAL A 220 10.59 -4.11 3.46
N LYS A 221 10.76 -5.11 4.35
CA LYS A 221 10.72 -4.92 5.81
C LYS A 221 11.75 -3.93 6.35
N ASP A 222 12.98 -4.00 5.84
CA ASP A 222 14.13 -3.21 6.30
C ASP A 222 14.79 -2.41 5.17
N MET A 223 14.23 -2.45 3.96
CA MET A 223 14.78 -1.83 2.75
C MET A 223 16.23 -2.24 2.46
N ARG A 224 16.66 -3.41 2.93
CA ARG A 224 18.00 -3.94 2.70
C ARG A 224 18.13 -4.41 1.25
N LYS A 225 19.15 -3.90 0.55
CA LYS A 225 19.46 -4.31 -0.82
C LYS A 225 20.08 -5.71 -0.82
N ILE A 226 19.47 -6.66 -1.53
CA ILE A 226 19.94 -8.05 -1.66
C ILE A 226 20.63 -8.33 -2.99
N TYR A 227 20.39 -7.50 -4.01
CA TYR A 227 21.02 -7.62 -5.32
C TYR A 227 21.14 -6.25 -5.99
N SER A 228 22.22 -6.02 -6.73
CA SER A 228 22.37 -4.84 -7.59
C SER A 228 23.02 -5.22 -8.92
N GLY A 229 22.35 -4.91 -10.02
CA GLY A 229 22.84 -5.15 -11.38
C GLY A 229 23.86 -4.13 -11.89
N LEU A 230 24.33 -3.19 -11.05
CA LEU A 230 25.26 -2.13 -11.45
C LEU A 230 26.74 -2.53 -11.46
N SER A 231 27.10 -3.74 -11.01
CA SER A 231 28.50 -4.18 -11.05
C SER A 231 28.99 -4.31 -12.51
N GLU A 232 30.25 -3.98 -12.80
CA GLU A 232 30.82 -3.98 -14.16
C GLU A 232 30.65 -5.32 -14.90
N ALA A 233 30.68 -6.45 -14.16
CA ALA A 233 30.44 -7.78 -14.71
C ALA A 233 28.97 -8.04 -15.12
N GLN A 234 28.01 -7.27 -14.58
CA GLN A 234 26.56 -7.47 -14.76
C GLN A 234 25.88 -6.41 -15.65
N MET A 235 26.57 -5.33 -16.01
CA MET A 235 26.04 -4.26 -16.86
C MET A 235 25.63 -4.72 -18.29
N LYS A 236 25.91 -5.98 -18.65
CA LYS A 236 25.47 -6.63 -19.90
C LYS A 236 24.78 -7.99 -19.66
N ASN A 237 24.18 -8.22 -18.49
CA ASN A 237 23.47 -9.48 -18.20
C ASN A 237 22.06 -9.56 -18.82
N TYR A 238 21.85 -8.87 -19.94
CA TYR A 238 20.62 -8.98 -20.70
C TYR A 238 20.89 -9.38 -22.14
N GLU A 239 20.00 -10.19 -22.67
CA GLU A 239 20.04 -10.68 -24.04
C GLU A 239 18.65 -10.51 -24.69
N TYR A 240 18.64 -10.32 -26.01
CA TYR A 240 17.40 -10.34 -26.77
C TYR A 240 17.13 -11.75 -27.28
N LYS A 241 15.96 -12.29 -26.96
CA LYS A 241 15.44 -13.56 -27.50
C LYS A 241 14.21 -13.27 -28.34
N GLY A 242 14.42 -13.13 -29.65
CA GLY A 242 13.38 -12.61 -30.55
C GLY A 242 12.97 -11.20 -30.14
N ASN A 243 11.70 -11.02 -29.78
CA ASN A 243 11.16 -9.72 -29.34
C ASN A 243 11.22 -9.51 -27.81
N GLU A 244 11.68 -10.50 -27.05
CA GLU A 244 11.81 -10.40 -25.60
C GLU A 244 13.22 -9.95 -25.19
N LEU A 245 13.31 -9.15 -24.12
CA LEU A 245 14.57 -8.83 -23.46
C LEU A 245 14.62 -9.61 -22.15
N VAL A 246 15.64 -10.45 -21.99
CA VAL A 246 15.79 -11.33 -20.82
C VAL A 246 17.00 -10.89 -20.01
N LEU A 247 16.79 -10.54 -18.74
CA LEU A 247 17.84 -10.35 -17.75
C LEU A 247 18.06 -11.67 -17.00
N GLN A 248 19.30 -12.15 -16.95
CA GLN A 248 19.68 -13.33 -16.17
C GLN A 248 20.22 -12.90 -14.80
N LEU A 249 19.74 -13.55 -13.75
CA LEU A 249 20.11 -13.25 -12.37
C LEU A 249 20.08 -14.53 -11.52
N ASN A 250 20.67 -14.47 -10.34
CA ASN A 250 20.74 -15.63 -9.44
C ASN A 250 20.56 -15.33 -7.93
N PRO A 251 19.84 -14.27 -7.49
CA PRO A 251 19.58 -14.06 -6.07
C PRO A 251 18.57 -15.07 -5.53
N VAL A 252 18.84 -15.55 -4.31
CA VAL A 252 17.86 -16.27 -3.48
C VAL A 252 17.10 -15.24 -2.67
N ILE A 253 15.77 -15.32 -2.69
CA ILE A 253 14.86 -14.33 -2.12
C ILE A 253 13.72 -15.02 -1.35
N TYR A 254 13.15 -14.31 -0.37
CA TYR A 254 11.99 -14.74 0.41
C TYR A 254 11.27 -13.53 1.04
N GLY A 255 10.04 -13.74 1.51
CA GLY A 255 9.21 -12.70 2.14
C GLY A 255 8.71 -11.65 1.15
N ASP A 256 8.64 -10.40 1.60
CA ASP A 256 8.23 -9.23 0.82
C ASP A 256 9.41 -8.62 0.04
N ILE A 257 9.31 -8.61 -1.28
CA ILE A 257 10.38 -8.25 -2.21
C ILE A 257 9.98 -7.03 -3.04
N LEU A 258 10.90 -6.07 -3.15
CA LEU A 258 10.80 -4.91 -4.02
C LEU A 258 11.89 -4.98 -5.10
N ILE A 259 11.49 -4.90 -6.37
CA ILE A 259 12.42 -4.79 -7.51
C ILE A 259 12.28 -3.40 -8.12
N LYS A 260 13.40 -2.67 -8.20
CA LYS A 260 13.48 -1.37 -8.89
C LYS A 260 14.22 -1.54 -10.21
N PHE A 261 13.60 -1.09 -11.30
CA PHE A 261 14.14 -1.19 -12.66
C PHE A 261 14.70 0.15 -13.10
N TYR A 262 15.87 0.09 -13.71
CA TYR A 262 16.60 1.25 -14.16
C TYR A 262 17.14 1.03 -15.57
N HIS A 263 17.28 2.13 -16.32
CA HIS A 263 17.94 2.17 -17.60
C HIS A 263 19.37 2.70 -17.44
N TYR A 264 20.34 1.95 -17.98
CA TYR A 264 21.72 2.35 -18.05
C TYR A 264 21.94 3.46 -19.09
N GLY A 265 22.05 4.70 -18.63
CA GLY A 265 22.23 5.88 -19.48
C GLY A 265 23.67 6.40 -19.48
N SER A 266 24.10 7.06 -20.55
CA SER A 266 25.50 7.51 -20.72
C SER A 266 25.98 8.54 -19.68
N LEU A 267 25.08 9.31 -19.08
CA LEU A 267 25.42 10.33 -18.07
C LEU A 267 24.86 10.01 -16.68
N ARG A 268 23.64 9.46 -16.64
CA ARG A 268 22.98 9.09 -15.39
C ARG A 268 22.03 7.93 -15.63
N GLN A 269 21.87 7.13 -14.60
CA GLN A 269 20.87 6.07 -14.58
C GLN A 269 19.48 6.68 -14.44
N LYS A 270 18.52 6.09 -15.16
CA LYS A 270 17.14 6.57 -15.15
C LYS A 270 16.24 5.49 -14.58
N PHE A 271 15.53 5.81 -13.51
CA PHE A 271 14.45 4.95 -13.02
C PHE A 271 13.42 4.73 -14.12
N MET A 272 12.97 3.47 -14.26
CA MET A 272 11.96 3.07 -15.25
C MET A 272 10.62 2.85 -14.56
N PHE A 273 10.59 1.91 -13.63
CA PHE A 273 9.43 1.50 -12.84
C PHE A 273 9.92 0.61 -11.68
N ARG A 274 9.00 0.22 -10.80
CA ARG A 274 9.23 -0.77 -9.74
C ARG A 274 8.01 -1.68 -9.64
N LEU A 275 8.19 -2.79 -8.94
CA LEU A 275 7.09 -3.67 -8.52
C LEU A 275 7.49 -4.32 -7.19
N ALA A 276 6.50 -4.64 -6.37
CA ALA A 276 6.68 -5.41 -5.14
C ALA A 276 5.76 -6.62 -5.08
N PHE A 277 6.21 -7.72 -4.51
CA PHE A 277 5.44 -8.94 -4.35
C PHE A 277 5.89 -9.72 -3.11
N ASN A 278 5.07 -10.66 -2.65
CA ASN A 278 5.44 -11.59 -1.59
C ASN A 278 5.70 -12.97 -2.19
N THR A 279 6.79 -13.62 -1.79
CA THR A 279 7.15 -14.97 -2.26
C THR A 279 6.14 -16.05 -1.91
N CYS A 280 5.25 -15.85 -0.93
CA CYS A 280 4.15 -16.77 -0.64
C CYS A 280 3.13 -16.86 -1.78
N MET A 281 3.16 -15.91 -2.72
CA MET A 281 2.23 -15.83 -3.86
C MET A 281 2.80 -16.45 -5.14
N ILE A 282 3.98 -17.07 -5.07
CA ILE A 282 4.56 -17.83 -6.18
C ILE A 282 3.97 -19.24 -6.11
N ASP A 283 3.22 -19.65 -7.13
CA ASP A 283 2.69 -21.01 -7.21
C ASP A 283 3.69 -21.98 -7.85
N GLU A 284 3.24 -23.19 -8.15
CA GLU A 284 4.04 -24.25 -8.79
C GLU A 284 4.50 -23.92 -10.21
N SER A 285 3.90 -22.94 -10.88
CA SER A 285 4.38 -22.46 -12.18
C SER A 285 5.73 -21.78 -12.08
N ASN A 286 6.13 -21.37 -10.87
CA ASN A 286 7.36 -20.62 -10.60
C ASN A 286 7.47 -19.36 -11.47
N GLN A 287 6.33 -18.72 -11.76
CA GLN A 287 6.27 -17.50 -12.55
C GLN A 287 5.37 -16.46 -11.90
N LEU A 288 5.72 -15.19 -12.06
CA LEU A 288 4.81 -14.07 -11.82
C LEU A 288 4.80 -13.17 -13.06
N LEU A 289 3.61 -12.84 -13.56
CA LEU A 289 3.42 -11.97 -14.71
C LEU A 289 2.79 -10.64 -14.29
N PHE A 290 3.43 -9.54 -14.65
CA PHE A 290 2.96 -8.19 -14.38
C PHE A 290 2.70 -7.45 -15.69
N TYR A 291 1.46 -7.05 -15.91
CA TYR A 291 1.11 -6.17 -17.04
C TYR A 291 1.52 -4.74 -16.72
N LEU A 292 1.59 -3.87 -17.74
CA LEU A 292 1.97 -2.47 -17.57
C LEU A 292 1.16 -1.74 -16.46
N GLN A 293 -0.14 -2.01 -16.33
CA GLN A 293 -0.99 -1.43 -15.28
C GLN A 293 -0.65 -1.91 -13.85
N ASN A 294 0.16 -2.96 -13.72
CA ASN A 294 0.59 -3.52 -12.46
C ASN A 294 1.96 -2.98 -11.99
N LEU A 295 2.57 -2.05 -12.73
CA LEU A 295 3.90 -1.51 -12.44
C LEU A 295 3.78 -0.14 -11.76
N ASP A 296 4.56 0.07 -10.70
CA ASP A 296 4.63 1.35 -10.00
C ASP A 296 5.71 2.28 -10.58
N PRO A 297 5.54 3.61 -10.48
CA PRO A 297 4.33 4.29 -10.04
C PRO A 297 3.17 4.07 -11.01
N ASP A 298 1.93 4.24 -10.55
CA ASP A 298 0.72 4.22 -11.38
C ASP A 298 0.82 5.05 -12.68
N SER A 299 1.56 6.16 -12.65
CA SER A 299 1.86 6.99 -13.82
C SER A 299 2.66 6.27 -14.93
N THR A 300 3.32 5.15 -14.63
CA THR A 300 4.02 4.29 -15.62
C THR A 300 3.07 3.85 -16.72
N PHE A 301 1.82 3.52 -16.38
CA PHE A 301 0.82 3.11 -17.36
C PHE A 301 0.48 4.19 -18.38
N LYS A 302 0.60 5.47 -18.02
CA LYS A 302 0.34 6.62 -18.90
C LYS A 302 1.58 7.02 -19.72
N ASN A 303 2.75 6.46 -19.42
CA ASN A 303 4.00 6.87 -20.03
C ASN A 303 4.13 6.31 -21.47
N LYS A 304 4.17 7.20 -22.46
CA LYS A 304 4.28 6.88 -23.89
C LYS A 304 5.55 6.10 -24.29
N LYS A 305 6.56 6.03 -23.40
CA LYS A 305 7.77 5.23 -23.62
C LYS A 305 7.51 3.73 -23.50
N PHE A 306 6.41 3.34 -22.86
CA PHE A 306 6.01 1.95 -22.65
C PHE A 306 4.92 1.58 -23.66
N SER A 307 5.09 0.44 -24.33
CA SER A 307 4.01 -0.17 -25.11
C SER A 307 2.90 -0.63 -24.17
N LYS A 308 1.63 -0.55 -24.59
CA LYS A 308 0.51 -1.11 -23.82
C LYS A 308 0.56 -2.64 -23.70
N GLU A 309 1.28 -3.28 -24.61
CA GLU A 309 1.55 -4.73 -24.58
C GLU A 309 2.73 -5.10 -23.66
N PHE A 310 3.44 -4.11 -23.10
CA PHE A 310 4.61 -4.36 -22.25
C PHE A 310 4.21 -5.11 -20.98
N GLN A 311 4.92 -6.20 -20.71
CA GLN A 311 4.76 -7.00 -19.51
C GLN A 311 6.13 -7.36 -18.93
N VAL A 312 6.15 -7.67 -17.65
CA VAL A 312 7.32 -8.15 -16.92
C VAL A 312 7.01 -9.53 -16.37
N ARG A 313 7.73 -10.55 -16.85
CA ARG A 313 7.65 -11.91 -16.34
C ARG A 313 8.85 -12.16 -15.43
N LEU A 314 8.59 -12.53 -14.19
CA LEU A 314 9.60 -13.02 -13.25
C LEU A 314 9.60 -14.54 -13.30
N GLN A 315 10.77 -15.15 -13.47
CA GLN A 315 10.96 -16.60 -13.46
C GLN A 315 11.72 -17.02 -12.21
N PHE A 316 11.16 -17.99 -11.51
CA PHE A 316 11.74 -18.56 -10.30
C PHE A 316 12.21 -19.99 -10.52
N GLN A 317 13.05 -20.46 -9.61
CA GLN A 317 13.42 -21.86 -9.41
C GLN A 317 13.25 -22.20 -7.94
N ASP A 318 12.83 -23.42 -7.68
CA ASP A 318 12.76 -23.96 -6.33
C ASP A 318 14.17 -24.14 -5.77
N VAL A 319 14.40 -23.56 -4.59
CA VAL A 319 15.62 -23.83 -3.79
C VAL A 319 15.41 -25.06 -2.92
N CYS A 320 14.16 -25.41 -2.63
CA CYS A 320 13.77 -26.56 -1.85
C CYS A 320 12.67 -27.35 -2.59
N GLU A 321 12.90 -28.64 -2.81
CA GLU A 321 11.94 -29.54 -3.48
C GLU A 321 10.83 -30.06 -2.56
N VAL A 322 10.95 -29.82 -1.25
CA VAL A 322 10.04 -30.36 -0.23
C VAL A 322 9.03 -29.31 0.26
N CYS A 323 9.43 -28.05 0.31
CA CYS A 323 8.63 -26.98 0.89
C CYS A 323 7.91 -26.17 -0.17
N ASN A 324 6.66 -25.79 0.10
CA ASN A 324 5.87 -24.92 -0.76
C ASN A 324 5.17 -23.79 0.04
N GLN A 325 4.33 -23.00 -0.63
CA GLN A 325 3.59 -21.89 -0.05
C GLN A 325 2.44 -22.29 0.87
N ARG A 326 1.93 -23.52 0.81
CA ARG A 326 0.74 -24.02 1.54
C ARG A 326 1.12 -24.85 2.77
N GLN A 327 2.20 -24.46 3.43
CA GLN A 327 2.71 -25.10 4.64
C GLN A 327 3.10 -24.01 5.62
N GLN A 328 2.64 -24.14 6.87
CA GLN A 328 3.03 -23.21 7.92
C GLN A 328 4.54 -23.28 8.16
N PHE A 329 5.12 -22.18 8.64
CA PHE A 329 6.58 -22.06 8.81
C PHE A 329 7.21 -23.23 9.59
N GLN A 330 6.56 -23.68 10.67
CA GLN A 330 7.01 -24.79 11.52
C GLN A 330 7.02 -26.15 10.80
N GLN A 331 6.24 -26.30 9.72
CA GLN A 331 6.15 -27.51 8.91
C GLN A 331 7.21 -27.54 7.79
N LYS A 332 7.91 -26.42 7.54
CA LYS A 332 8.99 -26.36 6.55
C LYS A 332 10.18 -27.19 7.00
N CYS A 333 11.02 -27.62 6.06
CA CYS A 333 12.25 -28.34 6.37
C CYS A 333 13.25 -27.44 7.13
N GLN A 334 14.18 -28.07 7.84
CA GLN A 334 15.15 -27.36 8.70
C GLN A 334 15.94 -26.29 7.95
N ASN A 335 16.35 -26.56 6.70
CA ASN A 335 17.11 -25.60 5.89
C ASN A 335 16.28 -24.34 5.57
N CYS A 336 15.03 -24.51 5.14
CA CYS A 336 14.11 -23.39 4.88
C CYS A 336 13.84 -22.56 6.14
N GLN A 337 13.68 -23.22 7.29
CA GLN A 337 13.49 -22.52 8.56
C GLN A 337 14.72 -21.69 8.97
N GLN A 338 15.93 -22.22 8.74
CA GLN A 338 17.19 -21.53 9.02
C GLN A 338 17.42 -20.33 8.08
N GLU A 339 17.28 -20.53 6.76
CA GLU A 339 17.48 -19.49 5.75
C GLU A 339 16.49 -18.32 5.87
N MET A 340 15.24 -18.64 6.24
CA MET A 340 14.16 -17.66 6.40
C MET A 340 13.85 -17.36 7.86
N GLN A 341 14.82 -17.47 8.78
CA GLN A 341 14.56 -17.31 10.22
C GLN A 341 13.92 -15.96 10.57
N SER A 342 14.24 -14.89 9.83
CA SER A 342 13.63 -13.56 10.02
C SER A 342 12.12 -13.54 9.74
N GLU A 343 11.59 -14.52 9.01
CA GLU A 343 10.16 -14.67 8.71
C GLU A 343 9.40 -15.42 9.82
N PHE A 344 10.09 -16.10 10.75
CA PHE A 344 9.46 -16.92 11.78
C PHE A 344 8.47 -16.12 12.63
N ASN A 345 8.90 -14.96 13.17
CA ASN A 345 8.05 -14.13 14.02
C ASN A 345 6.86 -13.54 13.25
N SER A 346 7.12 -13.07 12.02
CA SER A 346 6.11 -12.50 11.14
C SER A 346 4.98 -13.49 10.84
N TRP A 347 5.31 -14.71 10.40
CA TRP A 347 4.28 -15.70 10.09
C TRP A 347 3.63 -16.28 11.33
N SER A 348 4.38 -16.45 12.42
CA SER A 348 3.79 -16.89 13.70
C SER A 348 2.74 -15.90 14.19
N LEU A 349 3.00 -14.59 14.06
CA LEU A 349 2.03 -13.53 14.36
C LEU A 349 0.80 -13.62 13.44
N VAL A 350 0.99 -13.76 12.12
CA VAL A 350 -0.11 -13.89 11.16
C VAL A 350 -0.99 -15.09 11.50
N TYR A 351 -0.41 -16.27 11.74
CA TYR A 351 -1.18 -17.47 12.11
C TYR A 351 -1.91 -17.29 13.44
N GLN A 352 -1.27 -16.69 14.43
CA GLN A 352 -1.91 -16.40 15.70
C GLN A 352 -3.13 -15.51 15.52
N ILE A 353 -2.99 -14.41 14.76
CA ILE A 353 -4.09 -13.47 14.46
C ILE A 353 -5.25 -14.19 13.78
N MET A 354 -4.94 -15.00 12.76
CA MET A 354 -5.96 -15.74 12.02
C MET A 354 -6.66 -16.81 12.86
N ASN A 355 -5.94 -17.48 13.76
CA ASN A 355 -6.50 -18.49 14.66
C ASN A 355 -7.38 -17.87 15.74
N GLU A 356 -7.03 -16.68 16.23
CA GLU A 356 -7.78 -15.91 17.23
C GLU A 356 -8.92 -15.08 16.63
N TYR A 357 -9.05 -15.03 15.29
CA TYR A 357 -10.02 -14.16 14.62
C TYR A 357 -11.47 -14.54 15.00
N PRO A 358 -12.28 -13.59 15.51
CA PRO A 358 -13.60 -13.86 16.09
C PRO A 358 -14.69 -14.29 15.08
N LYS A 359 -14.42 -14.29 13.77
CA LYS A 359 -15.37 -14.64 12.70
C LYS A 359 -16.68 -13.84 12.79
N TYR A 360 -16.58 -12.53 12.57
CA TYR A 360 -17.72 -11.62 12.66
C TYR A 360 -18.90 -12.02 11.77
N LYS A 361 -20.10 -12.03 12.36
CA LYS A 361 -21.36 -11.99 11.62
C LYS A 361 -21.58 -10.58 11.08
N LEU A 362 -22.34 -10.45 9.99
CA LEU A 362 -22.61 -9.16 9.35
C LEU A 362 -23.05 -8.07 10.34
N ILE A 363 -23.99 -8.37 11.25
CA ILE A 363 -24.46 -7.40 12.25
C ILE A 363 -23.33 -6.90 13.17
N GLN A 364 -22.39 -7.77 13.55
CA GLN A 364 -21.25 -7.38 14.38
C GLN A 364 -20.28 -6.50 13.59
N SER A 365 -20.03 -6.80 12.32
CA SER A 365 -19.22 -5.95 11.42
C SER A 365 -19.82 -4.54 11.27
N LYS A 366 -21.15 -4.44 11.21
CA LYS A 366 -21.85 -3.14 11.17
C LYS A 366 -21.62 -2.34 12.45
N ILE A 367 -21.88 -2.95 13.61
CA ILE A 367 -21.67 -2.32 14.92
C ILE A 367 -20.20 -1.89 15.09
N LEU A 368 -19.27 -2.74 14.68
CA LEU A 368 -17.83 -2.50 14.81
C LEU A 368 -17.38 -1.24 14.05
N LEU A 369 -17.86 -1.05 12.81
CA LEU A 369 -17.44 0.07 11.98
C LEU A 369 -18.32 1.33 12.13
N PHE A 370 -19.60 1.18 12.45
CA PHE A 370 -20.58 2.27 12.44
C PHE A 370 -21.15 2.62 13.81
N GLY A 371 -21.00 1.75 14.80
CA GLY A 371 -21.64 1.91 16.11
C GLY A 371 -23.11 1.50 16.04
N ASP A 372 -23.93 2.32 15.39
CA ASP A 372 -25.31 1.99 15.04
C ASP A 372 -25.35 1.26 13.68
N PRO A 373 -25.91 0.03 13.61
CA PRO A 373 -26.09 -0.69 12.34
C PRO A 373 -26.94 0.03 11.29
N GLN A 374 -27.76 1.00 11.69
CA GLN A 374 -28.58 1.81 10.77
C GLN A 374 -27.75 2.83 9.98
N ASP A 375 -26.59 3.21 10.50
CA ASP A 375 -25.68 4.14 9.84
C ASP A 375 -24.77 3.46 8.79
N ASP A 376 -24.85 2.13 8.66
CA ASP A 376 -24.08 1.37 7.69
C ASP A 376 -24.54 1.63 6.24
N ASP A 377 -23.81 2.52 5.57
CA ASP A 377 -24.07 2.93 4.18
C ASP A 377 -23.21 2.20 3.14
N PHE A 378 -22.47 1.15 3.52
CA PHE A 378 -21.48 0.55 2.64
C PHE A 378 -22.08 -0.12 1.40
N HIS A 379 -23.10 -0.97 1.54
CA HIS A 379 -23.71 -1.63 0.37
C HIS A 379 -24.47 -0.64 -0.52
N GLU A 380 -25.13 0.35 0.06
CA GLU A 380 -25.80 1.41 -0.69
C GLU A 380 -24.78 2.22 -1.51
N THR A 381 -23.66 2.57 -0.90
CA THR A 381 -22.55 3.29 -1.57
C THR A 381 -22.00 2.48 -2.75
N ILE A 382 -21.74 1.18 -2.56
CA ILE A 382 -21.25 0.31 -3.64
C ILE A 382 -22.28 0.17 -4.76
N ALA A 383 -23.55 -0.04 -4.44
CA ALA A 383 -24.61 -0.18 -5.43
C ALA A 383 -24.73 1.09 -6.30
N LYS A 384 -24.69 2.27 -5.69
CA LYS A 384 -24.72 3.57 -6.41
C LYS A 384 -23.52 3.75 -7.36
N LEU A 385 -22.34 3.26 -6.97
CA LEU A 385 -21.15 3.34 -7.82
C LEU A 385 -21.22 2.37 -9.01
N GLN A 386 -21.86 1.21 -8.84
CA GLN A 386 -22.01 0.20 -9.88
C GLN A 386 -23.15 0.51 -10.86
N SER A 387 -24.21 1.20 -10.42
CA SER A 387 -25.33 1.60 -11.29
C SER A 387 -24.99 2.75 -12.25
N GLY A 388 -23.84 3.41 -12.07
CA GLY A 388 -23.40 4.51 -12.93
C GLY A 388 -24.07 5.86 -12.66
N ASP A 389 -24.85 5.98 -11.60
CA ASP A 389 -25.64 7.19 -11.26
C ASP A 389 -24.81 8.42 -10.85
N GLN A 390 -23.48 8.38 -10.99
CA GLN A 390 -22.58 9.53 -10.81
C GLN A 390 -21.35 9.50 -11.74
N VAL A 391 -21.56 9.33 -13.05
CA VAL A 391 -20.58 9.79 -14.03
C VAL A 391 -21.00 11.18 -14.50
N GLU A 392 -20.70 12.21 -13.70
CA GLU A 392 -20.46 13.52 -14.30
C GLU A 392 -19.27 13.36 -15.25
N SER A 393 -19.52 13.66 -16.52
CA SER A 393 -18.55 13.66 -17.59
C SER A 393 -17.50 14.73 -17.32
N ASP A 394 -16.34 14.33 -16.82
CA ASP A 394 -15.24 15.26 -16.56
C ASP A 394 -14.02 14.91 -17.42
N ASP A 395 -13.59 15.89 -18.20
CA ASP A 395 -12.40 15.91 -19.06
C ASP A 395 -11.15 15.32 -18.39
N ASP A 396 -10.48 14.42 -19.11
CA ASP A 396 -9.25 13.71 -18.74
C ASP A 396 -7.98 14.61 -18.65
N SER A 397 -8.12 15.92 -18.45
CA SER A 397 -6.99 16.88 -18.57
C SER A 397 -6.32 17.31 -17.26
N GLU A 398 -6.80 16.91 -16.08
CA GLU A 398 -6.26 17.44 -14.80
C GLU A 398 -5.38 16.48 -13.98
N SER A 399 -5.03 15.29 -14.48
CA SER A 399 -4.12 14.41 -13.73
C SER A 399 -2.67 14.93 -13.59
N ASP A 400 -2.34 16.03 -14.28
CA ASP A 400 -1.05 16.70 -14.16
C ASP A 400 -0.97 17.57 -12.88
N GLN A 401 -2.09 18.03 -12.32
CA GLN A 401 -2.10 18.92 -11.15
C GLN A 401 -1.71 18.21 -9.84
N ASP A 402 -2.10 16.94 -9.66
CA ASP A 402 -1.73 16.16 -8.46
C ASP A 402 -0.22 15.87 -8.43
N SER A 403 0.40 15.60 -9.59
CA SER A 403 1.84 15.35 -9.70
C SER A 403 2.68 16.63 -9.61
N ASP A 404 2.15 17.75 -10.12
CA ASP A 404 2.78 19.07 -9.96
C ASP A 404 2.64 19.60 -8.54
N GLY A 405 1.56 19.27 -7.82
CA GLY A 405 1.38 19.56 -6.39
C GLY A 405 2.43 18.85 -5.53
N GLU A 406 2.61 17.54 -5.72
CA GLU A 406 3.61 16.73 -5.01
C GLU A 406 5.06 17.12 -5.39
N GLN A 407 5.33 17.46 -6.66
CA GLN A 407 6.66 17.96 -7.08
C GLN A 407 6.95 19.39 -6.60
N LYS A 408 5.93 20.27 -6.51
CA LYS A 408 6.06 21.58 -5.85
C LYS A 408 6.27 21.43 -4.35
N GLU A 409 5.62 20.47 -3.71
CA GLU A 409 5.80 20.14 -2.29
C GLU A 409 7.23 19.67 -1.98
N GLN A 410 7.82 18.82 -2.82
CA GLN A 410 9.24 18.43 -2.68
C GLN A 410 10.21 19.61 -2.87
N ARG A 411 9.86 20.61 -3.69
CA ARG A 411 10.67 21.83 -3.87
C ARG A 411 10.56 22.80 -2.69
N LEU A 412 9.38 22.87 -2.05
CA LEU A 412 9.16 23.70 -0.85
C LEU A 412 9.80 23.10 0.41
N GLN A 413 10.02 21.79 0.46
CA GLN A 413 10.74 21.12 1.56
C GLN A 413 12.27 21.25 1.47
N GLN A 414 12.81 21.75 0.35
CA GLN A 414 14.25 21.94 0.11
C GLN A 414 14.68 23.42 0.19
N GLN A 415 13.77 24.33 0.54
CA GLN A 415 14.03 25.74 0.84
C GLN A 415 13.72 25.98 2.31
#